data_AF-A0A2E6U7S5-F1
#
_entry.id   AF-A0A2E6U7S5-F1
#
_cell.length_a   1.000
_cell.length_b   1.000
_cell.length_c   1.000
_cell.angle_alpha   90.00
_cell.angle_beta   90.00
_cell.angle_gamma   90.00
#
_symmetry.space_group_name_H-M   'P 1'
#
loop_
_entity.id
_entity.type
_entity.pdbx_description
1 polymer ?
#
loop_
_entity_poly.entity_id
_entity_poly.type
_entity_poly.pdbx_seq_one_letter_code
_entity_poly.pdbx_strand_id
1 'polypeptide(L)'
;MTMTTLRAHRGRAVLLTGMMVLALLPMTLLASAADIDGDGVEDANDACPYAYGTSTVDRDGCPDTDGDGTSDLNDGWTISNPNFTNIQTISSSSDYFDVDYSPDGTHVVTAASDGFVRVWNATTHTNVRSANAISGGDVTSVDWSPDGQYIAAGLDDDTIQIYYASNMTSVHGSISVDVGSGDYVYDVTFNPDSDLVAVSIGRSGNSGTNGQVFLIKVSDGSNLHSLNPNSEDRFYASAFSPDGQFIALAGNGDFYVSNVTSQQTMSSVSSPPAAINNIAWSPDGNYIAMCGGWEGSSASLDMYEYTGSSWSVAWGYQTTTSCASIEFSPDGRHIAAGMYWYGADAVTTYIAETTTGGMIDNFTGPRPGGCTGFGGSNNCGIIYGLSWSPDSTHFVTAHGRGDEGVYFWYADIDEDNDGYNSTDQGDGIVDAFPSDGSQWNDSDGDGYGDNPAPATQPDACVNTAGASSMDRFGCLDTDGDGYSDPDAGWSILDGADVWPGDPEQWADADQDGYGDNYLYDINQTNQLHINQRGDAFPMDPQQWNDTDGDGYGDNYDDPAWTANRAPHWPGERLEGATMPDAFPLDRTQWSDAD
;
A
#
# COMPACT_ATOMS: atom_id res chain seq x y z
N MET A 1 17.36 -90.83 35.73
CA MET A 1 16.68 -90.42 34.48
C MET A 1 16.93 -88.93 34.33
N THR A 2 18.03 -88.53 33.70
CA THR A 2 18.12 -88.11 32.27
C THR A 2 17.22 -86.90 31.98
N MET A 3 17.79 -85.69 31.90
CA MET A 3 18.43 -85.05 30.72
C MET A 3 17.42 -84.37 29.80
N THR A 4 17.61 -83.05 29.62
CA THR A 4 17.57 -82.26 28.36
C THR A 4 16.51 -82.57 27.30
N THR A 5 15.86 -81.54 26.73
CA THR A 5 16.10 -81.12 25.33
C THR A 5 15.22 -79.95 24.85
N LEU A 6 15.86 -79.12 24.01
CA LEU A 6 15.31 -78.12 23.08
C LEU A 6 14.54 -78.76 21.90
N ARG A 7 13.65 -77.98 21.25
CA ARG A 7 13.54 -77.69 19.79
C ARG A 7 12.08 -77.36 19.42
N ALA A 8 11.74 -76.23 18.79
CA ALA A 8 12.09 -75.66 17.48
C ALA A 8 11.18 -76.09 16.32
N HIS A 9 10.50 -75.08 15.74
CA HIS A 9 10.28 -74.78 14.31
C HIS A 9 9.22 -75.48 13.42
N ARG A 10 8.55 -74.58 12.66
CA ARG A 10 8.00 -74.69 11.27
C ARG A 10 6.69 -75.50 11.14
N GLY A 11 5.68 -75.13 10.34
CA GLY A 11 5.43 -74.05 9.39
C GLY A 11 4.20 -74.41 8.52
N ARG A 12 3.36 -73.41 8.21
CA ARG A 12 2.42 -73.21 7.07
C ARG A 12 1.43 -74.33 6.60
N ALA A 13 0.13 -73.97 6.58
CA ALA A 13 -0.90 -74.28 5.55
C ALA A 13 -2.12 -73.34 5.80
N VAL A 14 -2.32 -72.23 5.08
CA VAL A 14 -3.04 -71.99 3.80
C VAL A 14 -4.56 -72.32 3.83
N LEU A 15 -5.37 -71.24 3.90
CA LEU A 15 -6.69 -70.88 3.30
C LEU A 15 -7.78 -71.97 3.11
N LEU A 16 -9.10 -71.75 3.24
CA LEU A 16 -9.96 -70.60 2.87
C LEU A 16 -11.41 -70.92 3.33
N THR A 17 -12.19 -69.92 3.77
CA THR A 17 -13.61 -69.62 3.41
C THR A 17 -14.46 -69.07 4.58
N GLY A 18 -15.06 -67.89 4.34
CA GLY A 18 -16.36 -67.53 4.87
C GLY A 18 -16.43 -66.37 5.86
N MET A 19 -16.41 -65.13 5.37
CA MET A 19 -17.37 -64.05 5.72
C MET A 19 -16.80 -62.70 5.23
N MET A 20 -17.29 -62.24 4.08
CA MET A 20 -17.05 -60.89 3.57
C MET A 20 -18.40 -60.34 3.12
N VAL A 21 -19.12 -59.72 4.06
CA VAL A 21 -20.22 -58.77 3.81
C VAL A 21 -20.23 -57.79 4.98
N LEU A 22 -20.37 -56.49 4.68
CA LEU A 22 -20.43 -55.31 5.56
C LEU A 22 -19.07 -54.69 5.98
N ALA A 23 -18.56 -53.78 5.13
CA ALA A 23 -18.20 -52.39 5.49
C ALA A 23 -17.52 -51.71 4.29
N LEU A 24 -18.30 -51.35 3.27
CA LEU A 24 -17.91 -50.31 2.30
C LEU A 24 -18.51 -49.01 2.82
N LEU A 25 -17.81 -48.36 3.75
CA LEU A 25 -17.95 -46.91 3.95
C LEU A 25 -16.98 -46.27 2.95
N PRO A 26 -17.40 -45.30 2.13
CA PRO A 26 -16.43 -44.49 1.41
C PRO A 26 -15.62 -43.73 2.47
N MET A 27 -14.33 -44.03 2.57
CA MET A 27 -13.39 -43.06 3.12
C MET A 27 -13.38 -41.90 2.14
N THR A 28 -14.25 -40.92 2.38
CA THR A 28 -13.99 -39.57 1.92
C THR A 28 -12.66 -39.17 2.54
N LEU A 29 -11.63 -39.05 1.70
CA LEU A 29 -10.49 -38.21 2.03
C LEU A 29 -11.10 -36.85 2.39
N LEU A 30 -11.16 -36.53 3.68
CA LEU A 30 -11.24 -35.15 4.08
C LEU A 30 -9.93 -34.56 3.58
N ALA A 31 -9.99 -33.81 2.48
CA ALA A 31 -9.02 -32.75 2.30
C ALA A 31 -9.16 -31.90 3.56
N SER A 32 -8.17 -31.95 4.47
CA SER A 32 -8.02 -30.79 5.34
C SER A 32 -7.78 -29.64 4.37
N ALA A 33 -8.59 -28.60 4.46
CA ALA A 33 -8.19 -27.36 3.86
C ALA A 33 -6.82 -27.00 4.44
N ALA A 34 -5.93 -26.53 3.57
CA ALA A 34 -4.68 -25.99 4.02
C ALA A 34 -4.97 -24.67 4.74
N ASP A 35 -4.24 -24.44 5.80
CA ASP A 35 -4.27 -23.29 6.71
C ASP A 35 -2.80 -23.22 7.13
N ILE A 36 -2.02 -22.49 6.34
CA ILE A 36 -0.56 -22.58 6.34
C ILE A 36 0.05 -21.75 7.47
N ASP A 37 -0.57 -20.64 7.87
CA ASP A 37 -0.17 -19.82 9.02
C ASP A 37 -0.87 -20.19 10.33
N GLY A 38 -1.96 -20.96 10.29
CA GLY A 38 -2.58 -21.61 11.44
C GLY A 38 -3.55 -20.73 12.22
N ASP A 39 -4.12 -19.70 11.60
CA ASP A 39 -5.07 -18.78 12.23
C ASP A 39 -6.50 -19.31 12.33
N GLY A 40 -6.78 -20.42 11.63
CA GLY A 40 -8.08 -21.07 11.60
C GLY A 40 -8.98 -20.64 10.44
N VAL A 41 -8.50 -19.78 9.55
CA VAL A 41 -9.04 -19.49 8.22
C VAL A 41 -8.34 -20.43 7.21
N GLU A 42 -9.08 -20.90 6.22
CA GLU A 42 -8.52 -21.83 5.22
C GLU A 42 -7.84 -21.03 4.10
N ASP A 43 -6.62 -21.41 3.64
CA ASP A 43 -5.81 -20.72 2.61
C ASP A 43 -6.58 -20.25 1.36
N ALA A 44 -7.64 -20.97 0.99
CA ALA A 44 -8.46 -20.65 -0.19
C ALA A 44 -9.45 -19.49 0.04
N ASN A 45 -9.73 -19.19 1.31
CA ASN A 45 -10.62 -18.13 1.79
C ASN A 45 -9.86 -17.07 2.61
N ASP A 46 -8.60 -17.34 2.92
CA ASP A 46 -7.71 -16.44 3.64
C ASP A 46 -7.10 -15.40 2.67
N ALA A 47 -7.27 -14.12 3.03
CA ALA A 47 -6.74 -13.00 2.27
C ALA A 47 -5.26 -12.71 2.55
N CYS A 48 -4.70 -13.27 3.61
CA CYS A 48 -3.29 -13.22 3.97
C CYS A 48 -2.76 -14.59 4.39
N PRO A 49 -2.71 -15.59 3.48
CA PRO A 49 -2.43 -16.98 3.85
C PRO A 49 -1.11 -17.23 4.59
N TYR A 50 -0.17 -16.29 4.57
CA TYR A 50 1.15 -16.43 5.18
C TYR A 50 1.34 -15.53 6.41
N ALA A 51 0.26 -14.97 6.94
CA ALA A 51 0.28 -14.00 8.02
C ALA A 51 -0.92 -14.21 8.94
N TYR A 52 -0.65 -14.85 10.10
CA TYR A 52 -1.67 -15.12 11.10
C TYR A 52 -2.49 -13.87 11.42
N GLY A 53 -3.81 -13.95 11.25
CA GLY A 53 -4.68 -12.81 11.43
C GLY A 53 -5.90 -13.05 12.30
N THR A 54 -6.53 -11.94 12.69
CA THR A 54 -7.82 -11.97 13.40
C THR A 54 -8.89 -11.11 12.74
N SER A 55 -8.62 -10.50 11.57
CA SER A 55 -9.63 -9.76 10.82
C SER A 55 -10.80 -10.66 10.42
N THR A 56 -12.01 -10.11 10.55
CA THR A 56 -13.30 -10.77 10.26
C THR A 56 -14.33 -9.86 9.58
N VAL A 57 -14.05 -8.57 9.45
CA VAL A 57 -14.92 -7.55 8.83
C VAL A 57 -14.58 -7.42 7.34
N ASP A 58 -13.30 -7.50 7.03
CA ASP A 58 -12.77 -7.58 5.68
C ASP A 58 -11.65 -8.62 5.63
N ARG A 59 -10.89 -8.66 4.52
CA ARG A 59 -9.71 -9.52 4.27
C ARG A 59 -9.51 -10.64 5.32
N ASP A 60 -10.45 -11.59 5.33
CA ASP A 60 -10.55 -12.60 6.39
C ASP A 60 -9.20 -13.31 6.56
N GLY A 61 -8.72 -13.42 7.81
CA GLY A 61 -7.43 -14.05 8.13
C GLY A 61 -6.19 -13.14 8.05
N CYS A 62 -6.36 -11.85 7.74
CA CYS A 62 -5.25 -10.89 7.80
C CYS A 62 -4.98 -10.35 9.23
N PRO A 63 -3.74 -9.90 9.50
CA PRO A 63 -3.38 -9.20 10.73
C PRO A 63 -4.35 -8.05 11.04
N ASP A 64 -4.73 -7.96 12.31
CA ASP A 64 -5.64 -6.99 12.91
C ASP A 64 -5.05 -6.67 14.29
N THR A 65 -4.13 -5.71 14.29
CA THR A 65 -3.27 -5.40 15.44
C THR A 65 -4.05 -4.68 16.54
N ASP A 66 -5.07 -3.90 16.18
CA ASP A 66 -5.88 -3.14 17.14
C ASP A 66 -7.12 -3.90 17.65
N GLY A 67 -7.50 -4.98 16.97
CA GLY A 67 -8.55 -5.92 17.35
C GLY A 67 -9.97 -5.41 17.08
N ASP A 68 -10.14 -4.45 16.16
CA ASP A 68 -11.45 -3.90 15.79
C ASP A 68 -12.23 -4.82 14.83
N GLY A 69 -11.53 -5.80 14.24
CA GLY A 69 -12.05 -6.81 13.33
C GLY A 69 -11.82 -6.50 11.84
N THR A 70 -11.30 -5.33 11.50
CA THR A 70 -10.83 -4.93 10.16
C THR A 70 -9.34 -5.23 10.07
N SER A 71 -8.83 -5.54 8.88
CA SER A 71 -7.41 -5.85 8.71
C SER A 71 -6.57 -4.58 8.73
N ASP A 72 -5.34 -4.67 9.25
CA ASP A 72 -4.37 -3.56 9.29
C ASP A 72 -4.19 -2.92 7.90
N LEU A 73 -4.23 -3.76 6.84
CA LEU A 73 -4.15 -3.36 5.43
C LEU A 73 -5.29 -2.46 4.96
N ASN A 74 -6.44 -2.50 5.62
CA ASN A 74 -7.66 -1.80 5.26
C ASN A 74 -8.06 -0.71 6.25
N ASP A 75 -7.55 -0.76 7.47
CA ASP A 75 -7.63 0.34 8.45
C ASP A 75 -6.98 1.63 7.96
N GLY A 76 -6.07 1.51 6.98
CA GLY A 76 -5.47 2.66 6.32
C GLY A 76 -4.74 3.55 7.29
N TRP A 77 -3.86 2.96 8.09
CA TRP A 77 -3.01 3.67 9.04
C TRP A 77 -2.06 4.67 8.37
N THR A 78 -1.75 4.46 7.08
CA THR A 78 -0.92 5.38 6.30
C THR A 78 -1.72 6.36 5.45
N ILE A 79 -1.30 7.64 5.48
CA ILE A 79 -1.87 8.71 4.65
C ILE A 79 -1.31 8.69 3.22
N SER A 80 -2.16 9.07 2.25
CA SER A 80 -1.85 9.06 0.81
C SER A 80 -0.80 10.09 0.40
N ASN A 81 -0.60 11.15 1.20
CA ASN A 81 0.46 12.14 1.02
C ASN A 81 0.99 12.62 2.38
N PRO A 82 2.01 11.95 2.94
CA PRO A 82 2.39 12.17 4.31
C PRO A 82 3.15 13.44 4.61
N ASN A 83 3.77 14.08 3.60
CA ASN A 83 4.51 15.34 3.74
C ASN A 83 5.35 15.39 5.04
N PHE A 84 6.17 14.36 5.28
CA PHE A 84 6.83 14.18 6.56
C PHE A 84 7.72 15.38 6.90
N THR A 85 7.50 15.94 8.10
CA THR A 85 8.27 17.07 8.62
C THR A 85 9.15 16.66 9.78
N ASN A 86 10.36 17.21 9.86
CA ASN A 86 11.23 16.99 11.02
C ASN A 86 10.68 17.74 12.23
N ILE A 87 10.26 17.01 13.26
CA ILE A 87 9.72 17.57 14.50
C ILE A 87 10.78 17.69 15.60
N GLN A 88 11.82 16.86 15.55
CA GLN A 88 12.91 16.89 16.51
C GLN A 88 14.21 16.31 15.92
N THR A 89 15.34 16.87 16.36
CA THR A 89 16.67 16.29 16.13
C THR A 89 17.42 16.15 17.45
N ILE A 90 17.96 14.97 17.71
CA ILE A 90 18.93 14.71 18.77
C ILE A 90 20.32 14.62 18.12
N SER A 91 20.99 15.78 17.99
CA SER A 91 22.33 15.83 17.40
C SER A 91 23.40 15.20 18.30
N SER A 92 24.40 14.60 17.67
CA SER A 92 25.50 13.89 18.33
C SER A 92 26.84 14.17 17.64
N SER A 93 27.93 13.64 18.19
CA SER A 93 29.24 13.55 17.53
C SER A 93 29.62 12.11 17.17
N SER A 94 28.69 11.18 17.37
CA SER A 94 28.81 9.76 17.09
C SER A 94 27.74 9.37 16.10
N ASP A 95 28.13 8.62 15.08
CA ASP A 95 27.21 8.01 14.12
C ASP A 95 26.20 7.12 14.85
N TYR A 96 24.95 7.17 14.41
CA TYR A 96 23.93 6.20 14.76
C TYR A 96 23.75 5.26 13.59
N PHE A 97 23.98 3.97 13.83
CA PHE A 97 23.95 2.95 12.79
C PHE A 97 22.58 2.33 12.60
N ASP A 98 21.72 2.40 13.61
CA ASP A 98 20.41 1.76 13.53
C ASP A 98 19.44 2.32 14.57
N VAL A 99 18.15 2.15 14.31
CA VAL A 99 17.06 2.64 15.14
C VAL A 99 15.81 1.78 14.97
N ASP A 100 15.08 1.57 16.05
CA ASP A 100 13.81 0.85 16.01
C ASP A 100 12.80 1.39 17.04
N TYR A 101 11.51 1.37 16.70
CA TYR A 101 10.41 1.71 17.60
C TYR A 101 10.09 0.55 18.55
N SER A 102 9.62 0.87 19.75
CA SER A 102 8.94 -0.15 20.54
C SER A 102 7.60 -0.50 19.87
N PRO A 103 7.10 -1.74 20.02
CA PRO A 103 5.84 -2.17 19.40
C PRO A 103 4.61 -1.39 19.91
N ASP A 104 4.74 -0.67 21.03
CA ASP A 104 3.71 0.23 21.55
C ASP A 104 3.88 1.70 21.12
N GLY A 105 4.88 2.01 20.29
CA GLY A 105 5.23 3.35 19.80
C GLY A 105 5.74 4.32 20.88
N THR A 106 5.83 3.91 22.15
CA THR A 106 6.12 4.85 23.25
C THR A 106 7.60 5.16 23.41
N HIS A 107 8.48 4.34 22.83
CA HIS A 107 9.92 4.45 22.92
C HIS A 107 10.59 4.16 21.58
N VAL A 108 11.85 4.57 21.48
CA VAL A 108 12.74 4.26 20.36
C VAL A 108 14.07 3.74 20.93
N VAL A 109 14.62 2.68 20.36
CA VAL A 109 15.97 2.17 20.64
C VAL A 109 16.93 2.59 19.53
N THR A 110 18.18 2.89 19.86
CA THR A 110 19.20 3.28 18.87
C THR A 110 20.55 2.61 19.12
N ALA A 111 21.24 2.26 18.04
CA ALA A 111 22.62 1.78 17.99
C ALA A 111 23.60 2.92 17.65
N ALA A 112 24.72 3.05 18.37
CA ALA A 112 25.66 4.16 18.19
C ALA A 112 27.14 3.72 18.19
N SER A 113 27.97 4.50 17.48
CA SER A 113 29.43 4.30 17.38
C SER A 113 30.23 4.64 18.64
N ASP A 114 29.55 5.08 19.71
CA ASP A 114 30.18 5.21 21.02
C ASP A 114 30.00 3.97 21.91
N GLY A 115 29.47 2.88 21.35
CA GLY A 115 29.32 1.58 21.99
C GLY A 115 28.06 1.45 22.86
N PHE A 116 27.14 2.41 22.78
CA PHE A 116 25.92 2.42 23.57
C PHE A 116 24.67 2.06 22.76
N VAL A 117 23.84 1.22 23.38
CA VAL A 117 22.41 1.11 23.05
C VAL A 117 21.65 2.09 23.94
N ARG A 118 20.78 2.91 23.34
CA ARG A 118 20.02 3.95 24.05
C ARG A 118 18.54 3.77 23.78
N VAL A 119 17.73 3.95 24.83
CA VAL A 119 16.27 4.01 24.71
C VAL A 119 15.80 5.42 25.01
N TRP A 120 15.03 5.97 24.10
CA TRP A 120 14.46 7.30 24.10
C TRP A 120 12.96 7.19 24.30
N ASN A 121 12.36 8.12 25.02
CA ASN A 121 10.90 8.24 25.01
C ASN A 121 10.49 8.97 23.71
N ALA A 122 9.59 8.37 22.93
CA ALA A 122 9.23 8.86 21.60
C ALA A 122 8.60 10.26 21.64
N THR A 123 7.74 10.55 22.63
CA THR A 123 7.05 11.84 22.72
C THR A 123 7.94 12.98 23.25
N THR A 124 8.73 12.72 24.29
CA THR A 124 9.55 13.74 24.95
C THR A 124 10.95 13.86 24.35
N HIS A 125 11.36 12.88 23.53
CA HIS A 125 12.67 12.77 22.90
C HIS A 125 13.82 12.77 23.91
N THR A 126 13.58 12.31 25.13
CA THR A 126 14.58 12.24 26.20
C THR A 126 15.13 10.83 26.34
N ASN A 127 16.44 10.70 26.57
CA ASN A 127 17.05 9.41 26.88
C ASN A 127 16.55 8.95 28.26
N VAL A 128 15.90 7.79 28.30
CA VAL A 128 15.37 7.21 29.55
C VAL A 128 16.21 6.04 30.05
N ARG A 129 16.89 5.32 29.16
CA ARG A 129 17.75 4.18 29.49
C ARG A 129 18.95 4.10 28.53
N SER A 130 20.04 3.49 28.99
CA SER A 130 21.24 3.25 28.19
C SER A 130 21.98 2.02 28.71
N ALA A 131 22.60 1.25 27.81
CA ALA A 131 23.60 0.23 28.14
C ALA A 131 24.86 0.46 27.30
N ASN A 132 26.03 0.37 27.94
CA ASN A 132 27.30 0.27 27.22
C ASN A 132 27.46 -1.19 26.80
N ALA A 133 27.12 -1.49 25.54
CA ALA A 133 27.15 -2.84 25.00
C ALA A 133 28.58 -3.28 24.68
N ILE A 134 29.42 -2.34 24.25
CA ILE A 134 30.83 -2.57 23.94
C ILE A 134 31.70 -1.36 24.26
N SER A 135 32.83 -1.59 24.94
CA SER A 135 33.74 -0.51 25.33
C SER A 135 34.73 -0.17 24.22
N GLY A 136 34.47 0.92 23.48
CA GLY A 136 35.39 1.44 22.46
C GLY A 136 35.31 0.72 21.11
N GLY A 137 34.16 0.12 20.84
CA GLY A 137 33.72 -0.36 19.53
C GLY A 137 32.31 0.16 19.23
N ASP A 138 31.74 -0.32 18.14
CA ASP A 138 30.48 0.15 17.58
C ASP A 138 29.32 -0.82 17.88
N VAL A 139 28.13 -0.27 18.18
CA VAL A 139 26.87 -1.02 18.10
C VAL A 139 26.34 -0.87 16.69
N THR A 140 26.25 -1.95 15.94
CA THR A 140 26.05 -1.91 14.49
C THR A 140 24.58 -2.01 14.09
N SER A 141 23.75 -2.67 14.89
CA SER A 141 22.31 -2.84 14.65
C SER A 141 21.56 -3.06 15.96
N VAL A 142 20.30 -2.67 16.01
CA VAL A 142 19.37 -2.91 17.13
C VAL A 142 17.99 -3.30 16.60
N ASP A 143 17.28 -4.11 17.38
CA ASP A 143 15.89 -4.45 17.10
C ASP A 143 15.12 -4.65 18.40
N TRP A 144 13.85 -4.26 18.43
CA TRP A 144 12.95 -4.43 19.57
C TRP A 144 12.06 -5.65 19.34
N SER A 145 11.96 -6.52 20.35
CA SER A 145 11.10 -7.70 20.19
C SER A 145 9.63 -7.30 20.01
N PRO A 146 8.86 -7.99 19.14
CA PRO A 146 7.43 -7.72 18.94
C PRO A 146 6.59 -7.74 20.23
N ASP A 147 6.97 -8.56 21.22
CA ASP A 147 6.31 -8.60 22.54
C ASP A 147 6.69 -7.45 23.49
N GLY A 148 7.59 -6.56 23.05
CA GLY A 148 8.09 -5.39 23.78
C GLY A 148 9.05 -5.69 24.93
N GLN A 149 9.39 -6.95 25.20
CA GLN A 149 10.14 -7.36 26.39
C GLN A 149 11.66 -7.27 26.25
N TYR A 150 12.18 -7.37 25.03
CA TYR A 150 13.60 -7.52 24.76
C TYR A 150 14.10 -6.53 23.71
N ILE A 151 15.41 -6.27 23.76
CA ILE A 151 16.15 -5.51 22.75
C ILE A 151 17.38 -6.33 22.37
N ALA A 152 17.58 -6.57 21.08
CA ALA A 152 18.78 -7.17 20.54
C ALA A 152 19.76 -6.07 20.09
N ALA A 153 21.05 -6.34 20.16
CA ALA A 153 22.09 -5.43 19.67
C ALA A 153 23.24 -6.21 19.05
N GLY A 154 23.55 -5.92 17.78
CA GLY A 154 24.73 -6.38 17.07
C GLY A 154 25.96 -5.52 17.37
N LEU A 155 27.14 -6.14 17.45
CA LEU A 155 28.40 -5.47 17.78
C LEU A 155 29.49 -5.75 16.73
N ASP A 156 30.49 -4.86 16.67
CA ASP A 156 31.65 -4.97 15.79
C ASP A 156 32.77 -5.92 16.29
N ASP A 157 32.49 -6.71 17.33
CA ASP A 157 33.42 -7.66 17.96
C ASP A 157 33.01 -9.13 17.85
N ASP A 158 32.25 -9.48 16.82
CA ASP A 158 31.73 -10.83 16.57
C ASP A 158 30.71 -11.31 17.62
N THR A 159 30.10 -10.39 18.37
CA THR A 159 29.12 -10.71 19.41
C THR A 159 27.81 -9.94 19.27
N ILE A 160 26.78 -10.46 19.93
CA ILE A 160 25.52 -9.76 20.17
C ILE A 160 25.24 -9.65 21.67
N GLN A 161 24.33 -8.74 22.01
CA GLN A 161 23.70 -8.65 23.33
C GLN A 161 22.18 -8.76 23.18
N ILE A 162 21.54 -9.36 24.19
CA ILE A 162 20.09 -9.30 24.38
C ILE A 162 19.84 -8.68 25.75
N TYR A 163 18.98 -7.66 25.80
CA TYR A 163 18.62 -6.91 27.00
C TYR A 163 17.15 -7.06 27.33
N TYR A 164 16.80 -6.96 28.62
CA TYR A 164 15.44 -6.64 29.01
C TYR A 164 15.14 -5.17 28.69
N ALA A 165 14.14 -4.91 27.85
CA ALA A 165 13.79 -3.56 27.39
C ALA A 165 13.44 -2.60 28.54
N SER A 166 12.85 -3.15 29.61
CA SER A 166 12.40 -2.39 30.79
C SER A 166 13.54 -1.73 31.59
N ASN A 167 14.75 -2.28 31.55
CA ASN A 167 15.84 -1.86 32.43
C ASN A 167 17.26 -1.93 31.83
N MET A 168 17.41 -2.38 30.59
CA MET A 168 18.69 -2.53 29.88
C MET A 168 19.69 -3.45 30.59
N THR A 169 19.22 -4.42 31.38
CA THR A 169 20.08 -5.48 31.94
C THR A 169 20.24 -6.62 30.93
N SER A 170 21.48 -7.07 30.74
CA SER A 170 21.79 -8.16 29.80
C SER A 170 21.17 -9.49 30.27
N VAL A 171 20.52 -10.20 29.36
CA VAL A 171 19.82 -11.46 29.65
C VAL A 171 20.83 -12.61 29.78
N HIS A 172 21.80 -12.70 28.87
CA HIS A 172 22.74 -13.83 28.77
C HIS A 172 24.22 -13.44 28.85
N GLY A 173 24.53 -12.14 28.93
CA GLY A 173 25.87 -11.63 28.63
C GLY A 173 26.15 -11.63 27.12
N SER A 174 27.42 -11.48 26.73
CA SER A 174 27.84 -11.52 25.33
C SER A 174 27.65 -12.90 24.72
N ILE A 175 26.96 -12.96 23.58
CA ILE A 175 26.75 -14.18 22.78
C ILE A 175 27.64 -14.06 21.54
N SER A 176 28.54 -15.03 21.33
CA SER A 176 29.43 -15.03 20.17
C SER A 176 28.74 -15.62 18.93
N VAL A 177 28.90 -14.92 17.80
CA VAL A 177 28.42 -15.29 16.45
C VAL A 177 29.58 -15.31 15.45
N ASP A 178 30.78 -15.61 15.94
CA ASP A 178 32.04 -15.60 15.18
C ASP A 178 32.02 -16.59 13.98
N VAL A 179 32.21 -16.07 12.77
CA VAL A 179 32.44 -16.83 11.52
C VAL A 179 33.87 -16.68 11.00
N GLY A 180 34.75 -16.08 11.79
CA GLY A 180 36.04 -15.54 11.45
C GLY A 180 36.40 -14.41 12.42
N SER A 181 37.66 -14.32 12.84
CA SER A 181 38.03 -13.26 13.77
C SER A 181 37.97 -11.88 13.11
N GLY A 182 37.25 -10.93 13.72
CA GLY A 182 37.16 -9.53 13.27
C GLY A 182 36.14 -9.33 12.14
N ASP A 183 35.03 -10.04 12.25
CA ASP A 183 33.82 -9.91 11.46
C ASP A 183 32.91 -8.81 12.03
N TYR A 184 31.83 -8.51 11.31
CA TYR A 184 30.87 -7.47 11.67
C TYR A 184 29.48 -8.08 11.67
N VAL A 185 28.76 -7.95 12.78
CA VAL A 185 27.32 -8.20 12.78
C VAL A 185 26.68 -7.06 11.99
N TYR A 186 26.08 -7.38 10.85
CA TYR A 186 25.46 -6.37 9.98
C TYR A 186 24.04 -6.03 10.42
N ASP A 187 23.30 -7.02 10.92
CA ASP A 187 21.88 -6.88 11.23
C ASP A 187 21.44 -7.91 12.29
N VAL A 188 20.51 -7.51 13.15
CA VAL A 188 19.81 -8.36 14.10
C VAL A 188 18.30 -8.16 13.96
N THR A 189 17.52 -9.24 13.90
CA THR A 189 16.05 -9.13 13.83
C THR A 189 15.38 -10.22 14.66
N PHE A 190 14.35 -9.88 15.42
CA PHE A 190 13.48 -10.81 16.12
C PHE A 190 12.51 -11.47 15.15
N ASN A 191 12.15 -12.73 15.43
CA ASN A 191 11.00 -13.32 14.78
C ASN A 191 9.69 -12.78 15.39
N PRO A 192 8.55 -12.92 14.68
CA PRO A 192 7.24 -12.47 15.17
C PRO A 192 6.88 -12.96 16.59
N ASP A 193 7.26 -14.20 16.93
CA ASP A 193 7.01 -14.79 18.26
C ASP A 193 7.93 -14.27 19.38
N SER A 194 8.92 -13.41 19.08
CA SER A 194 9.90 -12.87 20.03
C SER A 194 10.77 -13.93 20.74
N ASP A 195 10.87 -15.15 20.21
CA ASP A 195 11.61 -16.26 20.82
C ASP A 195 12.95 -16.58 20.14
N LEU A 196 13.18 -16.03 18.94
CA LEU A 196 14.41 -16.09 18.16
C LEU A 196 14.90 -14.70 17.75
N VAL A 197 16.22 -14.57 17.65
CA VAL A 197 16.91 -13.46 16.99
C VAL A 197 17.72 -14.02 15.82
N ALA A 198 17.43 -13.60 14.60
CA ALA A 198 18.30 -13.80 13.46
C ALA A 198 19.46 -12.79 13.51
N VAL A 199 20.68 -13.26 13.23
CA VAL A 199 21.90 -12.45 13.26
C VAL A 199 22.64 -12.63 11.95
N SER A 200 22.63 -11.59 11.11
CA SER A 200 23.31 -11.59 9.82
C SER A 200 24.76 -11.14 10.00
N ILE A 201 25.71 -12.02 9.66
CA ILE A 201 27.13 -11.76 9.80
C ILE A 201 27.91 -12.26 8.59
N GLY A 202 28.90 -11.46 8.19
CA GLY A 202 29.73 -11.74 7.03
C GLY A 202 31.20 -11.88 7.39
N ARG A 203 31.88 -12.78 6.68
CA ARG A 203 33.30 -13.05 6.87
C ARG A 203 34.16 -11.86 6.43
N SER A 204 35.07 -11.48 7.31
CA SER A 204 36.16 -10.55 7.11
C SER A 204 37.42 -11.31 6.67
N GLY A 205 37.85 -11.08 5.43
CA GLY A 205 39.05 -11.72 4.88
C GLY A 205 38.87 -13.18 4.44
N ASN A 206 39.93 -14.00 4.59
CA ASN A 206 40.05 -15.34 3.97
C ASN A 206 40.23 -16.49 5.00
N SER A 207 39.96 -16.25 6.29
CA SER A 207 40.03 -17.25 7.38
C SER A 207 38.69 -17.38 8.08
N GLY A 208 38.39 -18.52 8.74
CA GLY A 208 37.06 -18.78 9.32
C GLY A 208 36.12 -19.51 8.36
N THR A 209 34.84 -19.59 8.72
CA THR A 209 33.75 -20.10 7.86
C THR A 209 33.28 -19.01 6.89
N ASN A 210 32.37 -19.37 5.99
CA ASN A 210 31.62 -18.41 5.18
C ASN A 210 30.62 -17.64 6.09
N GLY A 211 30.02 -16.56 5.59
CA GLY A 211 29.04 -15.75 6.34
C GLY A 211 27.85 -16.58 6.81
N GLN A 212 27.14 -16.17 7.85
CA GLN A 212 26.00 -16.94 8.36
C GLN A 212 24.88 -16.02 8.78
N VAL A 213 23.67 -16.58 8.79
CA VAL A 213 22.55 -16.05 9.56
C VAL A 213 22.29 -17.01 10.71
N PHE A 214 22.67 -16.60 11.92
CA PHE A 214 22.47 -17.39 13.13
C PHE A 214 21.06 -17.18 13.67
N LEU A 215 20.39 -18.24 14.11
CA LEU A 215 19.11 -18.17 14.80
C LEU A 215 19.34 -18.41 16.29
N ILE A 216 19.42 -17.34 17.07
CA ILE A 216 19.73 -17.38 18.51
C ILE A 216 18.43 -17.41 19.31
N LYS A 217 18.31 -18.35 20.24
CA LYS A 217 17.16 -18.43 21.14
C LYS A 217 17.21 -17.34 22.20
N VAL A 218 16.13 -16.58 22.31
CA VAL A 218 15.98 -15.55 23.35
C VAL A 218 15.94 -16.17 24.74
N SER A 219 15.41 -17.40 24.88
CA SER A 219 15.25 -18.06 26.18
C SER A 219 16.56 -18.40 26.90
N ASP A 220 17.62 -18.72 26.16
CA ASP A 220 18.88 -19.23 26.74
C ASP A 220 20.16 -18.77 26.03
N GLY A 221 20.05 -17.95 24.98
CA GLY A 221 21.19 -17.43 24.21
C GLY A 221 21.88 -18.47 23.34
N SER A 222 21.33 -19.68 23.20
CA SER A 222 21.93 -20.73 22.39
C SER A 222 21.56 -20.58 20.91
N ASN A 223 22.52 -20.90 20.03
CA ASN A 223 22.26 -21.01 18.61
C ASN A 223 21.38 -22.23 18.32
N LEU A 224 20.18 -22.01 17.79
CA LEU A 224 19.30 -23.04 17.28
C LEU A 224 19.87 -23.61 15.97
N HIS A 225 20.06 -22.75 14.96
CA HIS A 225 20.48 -23.10 13.60
C HIS A 225 21.35 -21.99 12.97
N SER A 226 22.21 -22.37 12.03
CA SER A 226 22.97 -21.43 11.21
C SER A 226 22.61 -21.64 9.75
N LEU A 227 22.14 -20.59 9.07
CA LEU A 227 21.77 -20.61 7.66
C LEU A 227 22.93 -20.05 6.83
N ASN A 228 23.30 -20.78 5.79
CA ASN A 228 24.20 -20.30 4.73
C ASN A 228 23.81 -21.01 3.41
N PRO A 229 22.80 -20.49 2.70
CA PRO A 229 22.57 -20.88 1.31
C PRO A 229 23.79 -20.57 0.43
N ASN A 230 24.08 -21.46 -0.52
CA ASN A 230 25.10 -21.27 -1.56
C ASN A 230 26.54 -20.99 -1.10
N SER A 231 26.88 -21.18 0.19
CA SER A 231 28.21 -20.88 0.74
C SER A 231 28.60 -19.40 0.60
N GLU A 232 27.63 -18.50 0.75
CA GLU A 232 27.85 -17.04 0.72
C GLU A 232 28.85 -16.58 1.76
N ASP A 233 29.75 -15.68 1.37
CA ASP A 233 30.73 -15.10 2.29
C ASP A 233 30.12 -14.02 3.20
N ARG A 234 29.00 -13.40 2.82
CA ARG A 234 28.38 -12.30 3.57
C ARG A 234 26.86 -12.32 3.47
N PHE A 235 26.22 -12.12 4.62
CA PHE A 235 24.83 -11.70 4.73
C PHE A 235 24.80 -10.34 5.41
N TYR A 236 24.03 -9.41 4.85
CA TYR A 236 23.96 -8.02 5.31
C TYR A 236 22.69 -7.73 6.10
N ALA A 237 21.59 -8.42 5.79
CA ALA A 237 20.31 -8.25 6.47
C ALA A 237 19.46 -9.51 6.37
N SER A 238 18.46 -9.60 7.22
CA SER A 238 17.45 -10.65 7.19
C SER A 238 16.09 -10.13 7.60
N ALA A 239 15.03 -10.74 7.09
CA ALA A 239 13.66 -10.44 7.50
C ALA A 239 12.84 -11.73 7.60
N PHE A 240 12.14 -11.92 8.72
CA PHE A 240 11.22 -13.04 8.86
C PHE A 240 9.95 -12.82 8.04
N SER A 241 9.33 -13.91 7.59
CA SER A 241 7.93 -13.84 7.14
C SER A 241 7.02 -13.53 8.33
N PRO A 242 5.82 -12.96 8.10
CA PRO A 242 4.88 -12.60 9.17
C PRO A 242 4.49 -13.78 10.08
N ASP A 243 4.40 -15.00 9.53
CA ASP A 243 4.17 -16.24 10.27
C ASP A 243 5.42 -16.82 10.97
N GLY A 244 6.60 -16.23 10.77
CA GLY A 244 7.89 -16.70 11.28
C GLY A 244 8.39 -18.04 10.71
N GLN A 245 7.69 -18.66 9.74
CA GLN A 245 8.08 -19.96 9.18
C GLN A 245 9.26 -19.85 8.21
N PHE A 246 9.39 -18.70 7.56
CA PHE A 246 10.42 -18.41 6.58
C PHE A 246 11.24 -17.19 6.99
N ILE A 247 12.41 -17.07 6.37
CA ILE A 247 13.30 -15.93 6.53
C ILE A 247 13.97 -15.61 5.20
N ALA A 248 13.91 -14.34 4.81
CA ALA A 248 14.63 -13.78 3.68
C ALA A 248 16.04 -13.39 4.13
N LEU A 249 17.06 -13.76 3.37
CA LEU A 249 18.47 -13.56 3.68
C LEU A 249 19.13 -12.75 2.56
N ALA A 250 19.53 -11.51 2.87
CA ALA A 250 20.20 -10.61 1.93
C ALA A 250 21.70 -10.92 1.83
N GLY A 251 22.12 -11.44 0.68
CA GLY A 251 23.51 -11.78 0.38
C GLY A 251 24.21 -10.76 -0.53
N ASN A 252 25.27 -11.23 -1.18
CA ASN A 252 26.05 -10.41 -2.12
C ASN A 252 25.76 -10.79 -3.58
N GLY A 253 24.74 -10.16 -4.18
CA GLY A 253 24.27 -10.46 -5.54
C GLY A 253 23.13 -11.48 -5.59
N ASP A 254 22.71 -11.98 -4.44
CA ASP A 254 21.62 -12.94 -4.29
C ASP A 254 20.85 -12.65 -2.99
N PHE A 255 19.54 -12.86 -2.97
CA PHE A 255 18.83 -13.14 -1.72
C PHE A 255 18.15 -14.50 -1.76
N TYR A 256 17.89 -15.03 -0.57
CA TYR A 256 17.41 -16.39 -0.38
C TYR A 256 16.21 -16.39 0.55
N VAL A 257 15.20 -17.19 0.25
CA VAL A 257 14.11 -17.47 1.19
C VAL A 257 14.30 -18.88 1.72
N SER A 258 14.50 -19.00 3.02
CA SER A 258 14.78 -20.28 3.68
C SER A 258 13.73 -20.57 4.76
N ASN A 259 13.39 -21.83 4.94
CA ASN A 259 12.52 -22.26 6.01
C ASN A 259 13.31 -22.33 7.33
N VAL A 260 12.79 -21.68 8.37
CA VAL A 260 13.46 -21.47 9.66
C VAL A 260 13.76 -22.79 10.36
N THR A 261 12.80 -23.72 10.37
CA THR A 261 12.94 -25.00 11.09
C THR A 261 13.75 -26.05 10.32
N SER A 262 13.47 -26.20 9.02
CA SER A 262 14.09 -27.25 8.20
C SER A 262 15.45 -26.85 7.61
N GLN A 263 15.80 -25.56 7.66
CA GLN A 263 17.00 -24.96 7.06
C GLN A 263 17.08 -25.12 5.54
N GLN A 264 15.97 -25.49 4.90
CA GLN A 264 15.92 -25.64 3.45
C GLN A 264 15.72 -24.28 2.79
N THR A 265 16.54 -23.97 1.79
CA THR A 265 16.33 -22.84 0.90
C THR A 265 15.21 -23.18 -0.07
N MET A 266 14.10 -22.45 0.06
CA MET A 266 12.88 -22.62 -0.73
C MET A 266 12.97 -21.87 -2.05
N SER A 267 13.59 -20.69 -2.04
CA SER A 267 13.78 -19.85 -3.21
C SER A 267 15.11 -19.10 -3.15
N SER A 268 15.61 -18.74 -4.33
CA SER A 268 16.82 -17.91 -4.49
C SER A 268 16.60 -16.96 -5.66
N VAL A 269 16.91 -15.69 -5.48
CA VAL A 269 16.80 -14.66 -6.50
C VAL A 269 18.19 -14.12 -6.82
N SER A 270 18.65 -14.38 -8.05
CA SER A 270 20.03 -14.12 -8.52
C SER A 270 20.16 -13.03 -9.56
N SER A 271 19.10 -12.25 -9.76
CA SER A 271 19.11 -11.06 -10.61
C SER A 271 19.34 -9.71 -9.91
N PRO A 272 19.69 -9.59 -8.60
CA PRO A 272 20.31 -8.37 -8.11
C PRO A 272 21.79 -8.31 -8.54
N PRO A 273 22.27 -7.19 -9.11
CA PRO A 273 23.62 -7.11 -9.67
C PRO A 273 24.72 -6.79 -8.64
N ALA A 274 24.38 -6.50 -7.39
CA ALA A 274 25.30 -6.08 -6.34
C ALA A 274 24.87 -6.54 -4.93
N ALA A 275 25.60 -6.11 -3.90
CA ALA A 275 25.25 -6.34 -2.51
C ALA A 275 23.85 -5.83 -2.18
N ILE A 276 23.11 -6.57 -1.36
CA ILE A 276 21.80 -6.16 -0.85
C ILE A 276 22.05 -5.66 0.56
N ASN A 277 21.99 -4.35 0.77
CA ASN A 277 22.35 -3.73 2.04
C ASN A 277 21.28 -3.96 3.11
N ASN A 278 20.01 -4.00 2.72
CA ASN A 278 18.87 -4.28 3.60
C ASN A 278 17.73 -4.98 2.83
N ILE A 279 16.86 -5.69 3.54
CA ILE A 279 15.71 -6.42 3.02
C ILE A 279 14.58 -6.39 4.05
N ALA A 280 13.34 -6.18 3.60
CA ALA A 280 12.16 -6.22 4.44
C ALA A 280 11.10 -7.16 3.84
N TRP A 281 10.32 -7.81 4.68
CA TRP A 281 9.17 -8.63 4.28
C TRP A 281 7.89 -7.91 4.68
N SER A 282 6.97 -7.77 3.73
CA SER A 282 5.67 -7.14 3.99
C SER A 282 4.87 -7.85 5.08
N PRO A 283 4.08 -7.11 5.88
CA PRO A 283 3.18 -7.66 6.89
C PRO A 283 2.16 -8.66 6.34
N ASP A 284 1.74 -8.52 5.07
CA ASP A 284 0.80 -9.42 4.41
C ASP A 284 1.46 -10.67 3.79
N GLY A 285 2.80 -10.73 3.83
CA GLY A 285 3.61 -11.83 3.34
C GLY A 285 3.81 -11.89 1.81
N ASN A 286 3.15 -11.02 1.03
CA ASN A 286 3.12 -11.12 -0.43
C ASN A 286 4.31 -10.44 -1.12
N TYR A 287 4.93 -9.50 -0.43
CA TYR A 287 6.00 -8.65 -0.96
C TYR A 287 7.30 -8.74 -0.14
N ILE A 288 8.43 -8.62 -0.84
CA ILE A 288 9.76 -8.44 -0.27
C ILE A 288 10.37 -7.19 -0.90
N ALA A 289 10.75 -6.23 -0.07
CA ALA A 289 11.40 -5.01 -0.51
C ALA A 289 12.92 -5.14 -0.35
N MET A 290 13.67 -4.78 -1.39
CA MET A 290 15.11 -4.96 -1.46
C MET A 290 15.83 -3.61 -1.62
N CYS A 291 16.83 -3.39 -0.76
CA CYS A 291 17.64 -2.18 -0.70
C CYS A 291 19.04 -2.46 -1.30
N GLY A 292 19.25 -2.02 -2.54
CA GLY A 292 20.44 -2.35 -3.33
C GLY A 292 21.67 -1.48 -3.04
N GLY A 293 22.83 -2.12 -3.08
CA GLY A 293 24.16 -1.49 -3.07
C GLY A 293 24.56 -0.91 -4.44
N TRP A 294 25.76 -0.34 -4.53
CA TRP A 294 26.24 0.28 -5.77
C TRP A 294 26.55 -0.75 -6.87
N GLU A 295 25.92 -0.59 -8.03
CA GLU A 295 25.96 -1.50 -9.18
C GLU A 295 26.96 -1.05 -10.27
N GLY A 296 27.80 -0.07 -9.95
CA GLY A 296 28.84 0.47 -10.85
C GLY A 296 28.48 1.84 -11.45
N SER A 297 27.20 2.10 -11.70
CA SER A 297 26.70 3.39 -12.22
C SER A 297 25.51 3.99 -11.46
N SER A 298 24.77 3.15 -10.73
CA SER A 298 23.56 3.46 -9.97
C SER A 298 23.41 2.44 -8.85
N ALA A 299 22.37 2.56 -8.05
CA ALA A 299 21.86 1.49 -7.20
C ALA A 299 20.35 1.31 -7.46
N SER A 300 19.75 0.32 -6.81
CA SER A 300 18.32 0.05 -6.95
C SER A 300 17.58 -0.07 -5.63
N LEU A 301 16.28 0.19 -5.71
CA LEU A 301 15.28 -0.16 -4.73
C LEU A 301 14.26 -1.02 -5.48
N ASP A 302 14.19 -2.31 -5.19
CA ASP A 302 13.37 -3.24 -5.96
C ASP A 302 12.34 -3.91 -5.06
N MET A 303 11.10 -4.00 -5.55
CA MET A 303 10.02 -4.72 -4.90
C MET A 303 9.80 -6.05 -5.59
N TYR A 304 9.73 -7.12 -4.81
CA TYR A 304 9.45 -8.47 -5.29
C TYR A 304 8.08 -8.91 -4.78
N GLU A 305 7.27 -9.47 -5.67
CA GLU A 305 5.99 -10.08 -5.35
C GLU A 305 6.07 -11.60 -5.50
N TYR A 306 5.41 -12.32 -4.59
CA TYR A 306 5.27 -13.76 -4.70
C TYR A 306 4.13 -14.15 -5.64
N THR A 307 4.48 -14.75 -6.78
CA THR A 307 3.50 -15.16 -7.82
C THR A 307 2.90 -16.55 -7.60
N GLY A 308 2.91 -17.06 -6.36
CA GLY A 308 2.49 -18.43 -6.02
C GLY A 308 3.50 -19.53 -6.38
N SER A 309 4.61 -19.20 -7.03
CA SER A 309 5.65 -20.17 -7.39
C SER A 309 7.08 -19.62 -7.34
N SER A 310 7.24 -18.31 -7.52
CA SER A 310 8.53 -17.62 -7.46
C SER A 310 8.36 -16.16 -7.08
N TRP A 311 9.42 -15.60 -6.51
CA TRP A 311 9.57 -14.17 -6.31
C TRP A 311 9.98 -13.51 -7.62
N SER A 312 9.21 -12.51 -8.05
CA SER A 312 9.50 -11.73 -9.27
C SER A 312 9.42 -10.24 -8.99
N VAL A 313 10.24 -9.46 -9.69
CA VAL A 313 10.21 -7.99 -9.57
C VAL A 313 8.83 -7.47 -9.97
N ALA A 314 8.12 -6.86 -9.02
CA ALA A 314 6.87 -6.14 -9.25
C ALA A 314 7.16 -4.76 -9.86
N TRP A 315 8.08 -4.03 -9.24
CA TRP A 315 8.59 -2.75 -9.71
C TRP A 315 9.98 -2.48 -9.12
N GLY A 316 10.68 -1.48 -9.67
CA GLY A 316 11.99 -1.08 -9.16
C GLY A 316 12.37 0.34 -9.55
N TYR A 317 13.10 1.00 -8.66
CA TYR A 317 13.65 2.34 -8.83
C TYR A 317 15.16 2.30 -8.97
N GLN A 318 15.68 3.15 -9.86
CA GLN A 318 17.10 3.39 -9.94
C GLN A 318 17.43 4.65 -9.14
N THR A 319 18.34 4.51 -8.18
CA THR A 319 18.84 5.60 -7.36
C THR A 319 20.26 5.96 -7.77
N THR A 320 20.63 7.22 -7.54
CA THR A 320 21.98 7.75 -7.77
C THR A 320 22.97 7.38 -6.66
N THR A 321 22.48 6.67 -5.64
CA THR A 321 23.22 6.28 -4.43
C THR A 321 22.67 4.98 -3.86
N SER A 322 23.50 4.22 -3.14
CA SER A 322 23.04 3.00 -2.47
C SER A 322 21.91 3.28 -1.50
N CYS A 323 21.01 2.32 -1.39
CA CYS A 323 20.03 2.28 -0.31
C CYS A 323 20.71 1.67 0.95
N ALA A 324 20.40 2.18 2.14
CA ALA A 324 20.94 1.73 3.43
C ALA A 324 19.97 0.89 4.25
N SER A 325 18.73 1.35 4.33
CA SER A 325 17.69 0.78 5.16
C SER A 325 16.37 0.81 4.43
N ILE A 326 15.53 -0.17 4.73
CA ILE A 326 14.23 -0.31 4.11
C ILE A 326 13.26 -0.98 5.08
N GLU A 327 12.02 -0.54 5.11
CA GLU A 327 10.98 -1.09 5.97
C GLU A 327 9.60 -0.85 5.32
N PHE A 328 8.63 -1.70 5.66
CA PHE A 328 7.23 -1.48 5.34
C PHE A 328 6.59 -0.58 6.40
N SER A 329 5.56 0.17 6.02
CA SER A 329 4.62 0.70 6.99
C SER A 329 3.93 -0.45 7.75
N PRO A 330 3.45 -0.22 8.98
CA PRO A 330 2.73 -1.23 9.75
C PRO A 330 1.57 -1.90 8.99
N ASP A 331 0.82 -1.10 8.22
CA ASP A 331 -0.28 -1.60 7.36
C ASP A 331 0.19 -2.25 6.04
N GLY A 332 1.50 -2.23 5.74
CA GLY A 332 2.07 -2.79 4.53
C GLY A 332 1.79 -2.02 3.22
N ARG A 333 1.03 -0.92 3.26
CA ARG A 333 0.66 -0.15 2.05
C ARG A 333 1.84 0.63 1.47
N HIS A 334 2.78 1.04 2.30
CA HIS A 334 3.94 1.78 1.87
C HIS A 334 5.24 1.10 2.27
N ILE A 335 6.31 1.49 1.59
CA ILE A 335 7.68 1.25 2.04
C ILE A 335 8.40 2.58 2.26
N ALA A 336 9.31 2.60 3.21
CA ALA A 336 10.27 3.67 3.40
C ALA A 336 11.69 3.15 3.17
N ALA A 337 12.51 3.90 2.43
CA ALA A 337 13.88 3.51 2.10
C ALA A 337 14.85 4.68 2.32
N GLY A 338 15.84 4.49 3.20
CA GLY A 338 16.86 5.47 3.55
C GLY A 338 18.11 5.36 2.67
N MET A 339 18.69 6.49 2.27
CA MET A 339 19.77 6.53 1.27
C MET A 339 21.17 6.84 1.85
N TYR A 340 22.20 6.39 1.12
CA TYR A 340 23.63 6.62 1.40
C TYR A 340 24.07 8.08 1.22
N TRP A 341 25.37 8.33 1.40
CA TRP A 341 25.98 9.67 1.51
C TRP A 341 26.49 10.32 0.22
N TYR A 342 26.16 9.79 -0.95
CA TYR A 342 26.67 10.31 -2.21
C TYR A 342 25.57 10.41 -3.25
N GLY A 343 25.83 11.05 -4.39
CA GLY A 343 24.81 11.24 -5.42
C GLY A 343 23.76 12.30 -5.05
N ALA A 344 22.73 12.41 -5.89
CA ALA A 344 21.67 13.41 -5.74
C ALA A 344 20.64 13.00 -4.68
N ASP A 345 20.48 11.70 -4.47
CA ASP A 345 19.49 11.09 -3.57
C ASP A 345 20.06 10.89 -2.16
N ALA A 346 21.24 11.45 -1.88
CA ALA A 346 21.90 11.27 -0.61
C ALA A 346 21.06 11.78 0.56
N VAL A 347 21.11 11.06 1.69
CA VAL A 347 20.44 11.40 2.96
C VAL A 347 18.93 11.70 2.78
N THR A 348 18.31 11.07 1.79
CA THR A 348 16.88 11.15 1.54
C THR A 348 16.23 9.85 1.95
N THR A 349 15.05 9.92 2.55
CA THR A 349 14.15 8.79 2.70
C THR A 349 13.10 8.89 1.61
N TYR A 350 12.90 7.81 0.86
CA TYR A 350 11.82 7.68 -0.11
C TYR A 350 10.67 6.90 0.49
N ILE A 351 9.45 7.38 0.27
CA ILE A 351 8.22 6.67 0.60
C ILE A 351 7.50 6.34 -0.69
N ALA A 352 7.18 5.07 -0.89
CA ALA A 352 6.54 4.59 -2.11
C ALA A 352 5.42 3.60 -1.78
N GLU A 353 4.42 3.57 -2.65
CA GLU A 353 3.33 2.60 -2.64
C GLU A 353 3.86 1.18 -2.88
N THR A 354 3.52 0.25 -1.99
CA THR A 354 3.96 -1.15 -2.04
C THR A 354 3.55 -1.82 -3.33
N THR A 355 2.33 -1.58 -3.79
CA THR A 355 1.75 -2.32 -4.93
C THR A 355 2.15 -1.74 -6.29
N THR A 356 2.09 -0.41 -6.44
CA THR A 356 2.32 0.28 -7.72
C THR A 356 3.73 0.82 -7.86
N GLY A 357 4.45 0.95 -6.74
CA GLY A 357 5.70 1.69 -6.64
C GLY A 357 5.51 3.19 -6.63
N GLY A 358 4.32 3.75 -6.83
CA GLY A 358 4.11 5.21 -6.92
C GLY A 358 4.80 5.96 -5.79
N MET A 359 5.70 6.90 -6.13
CA MET A 359 6.38 7.73 -5.13
C MET A 359 5.37 8.63 -4.43
N ILE A 360 5.21 8.44 -3.13
CA ILE A 360 4.23 9.12 -2.30
C ILE A 360 4.85 10.36 -1.65
N ASP A 361 6.03 10.21 -1.06
CA ASP A 361 6.75 11.31 -0.42
C ASP A 361 8.27 11.08 -0.43
N ASN A 362 9.02 12.15 -0.16
CA ASN A 362 10.43 12.07 0.15
C ASN A 362 10.83 13.21 1.11
N PHE A 363 11.49 12.85 2.19
CA PHE A 363 12.07 13.82 3.12
C PHE A 363 13.58 13.65 3.20
N THR A 364 14.29 14.75 3.44
CA THR A 364 15.75 14.78 3.31
C THR A 364 16.38 15.36 4.57
N GLY A 365 17.34 14.63 5.13
CA GLY A 365 18.17 15.10 6.23
C GLY A 365 19.13 16.21 5.82
N PRO A 366 19.86 16.80 6.78
CA PRO A 366 20.83 17.85 6.48
C PRO A 366 21.91 17.37 5.50
N ARG A 367 22.28 18.21 4.52
CA ARG A 367 23.34 17.96 3.53
C ARG A 367 24.59 18.82 3.77
N PRO A 368 25.37 18.59 4.86
CA PRO A 368 26.44 19.50 5.29
C PRO A 368 27.58 19.66 4.27
N GLY A 369 27.80 18.67 3.39
CA GLY A 369 28.78 18.71 2.30
C GLY A 369 28.26 19.25 0.96
N GLY A 370 26.98 19.64 0.87
CA GLY A 370 26.36 20.18 -0.36
C GLY A 370 26.15 19.16 -1.49
N CYS A 371 26.60 17.91 -1.32
CA CYS A 371 26.31 16.76 -2.18
C CYS A 371 26.66 16.90 -3.66
N THR A 372 27.70 17.66 -3.98
CA THR A 372 28.03 17.99 -5.37
C THR A 372 28.98 16.97 -6.06
N GLY A 373 29.23 15.78 -5.49
CA GLY A 373 30.22 14.85 -6.06
C GLY A 373 30.03 13.37 -5.70
N PHE A 374 30.65 12.51 -6.49
CA PHE A 374 30.69 11.05 -6.26
C PHE A 374 32.00 10.68 -5.53
N GLY A 375 31.92 9.88 -4.46
CA GLY A 375 33.11 9.31 -3.78
C GLY A 375 33.21 9.54 -2.26
N GLY A 376 34.22 8.93 -1.63
CA GLY A 376 34.36 8.81 -0.17
C GLY A 376 34.61 10.08 0.62
N SER A 377 34.92 11.22 -0.01
CA SER A 377 35.09 12.51 0.69
C SER A 377 33.84 13.39 0.69
N ASN A 378 32.73 12.94 0.12
CA ASN A 378 31.48 13.71 0.06
C ASN A 378 30.68 13.51 1.36
N ASN A 379 30.68 14.50 2.27
CA ASN A 379 30.05 14.42 3.59
C ASN A 379 28.57 14.84 3.54
N CYS A 380 27.73 14.10 2.82
CA CYS A 380 26.31 14.44 2.66
C CYS A 380 25.41 14.14 3.85
N GLY A 381 25.87 13.39 4.84
CA GLY A 381 25.00 12.63 5.73
C GLY A 381 24.58 11.30 5.11
N ILE A 382 24.23 10.32 5.93
CA ILE A 382 23.65 9.02 5.56
C ILE A 382 22.55 8.69 6.57
N ILE A 383 21.49 8.05 6.11
CA ILE A 383 20.47 7.43 6.95
C ILE A 383 20.84 5.95 7.06
N TYR A 384 21.45 5.53 8.17
CA TYR A 384 21.88 4.13 8.33
C TYR A 384 20.70 3.20 8.63
N GLY A 385 19.84 3.60 9.56
CA GLY A 385 18.63 2.89 9.95
C GLY A 385 17.42 3.82 9.93
N LEU A 386 16.25 3.21 9.79
CA LEU A 386 14.96 3.87 9.86
C LEU A 386 13.95 2.95 10.52
N SER A 387 12.94 3.53 11.15
CA SER A 387 11.84 2.76 11.73
C SER A 387 10.53 3.57 11.69
N TRP A 388 9.46 2.92 11.23
CA TRP A 388 8.08 3.41 11.34
C TRP A 388 7.58 3.26 12.78
N SER A 389 6.85 4.26 13.25
CA SER A 389 6.03 4.08 14.44
C SER A 389 4.85 3.17 14.12
N PRO A 390 4.40 2.33 15.07
CA PRO A 390 3.18 1.53 14.90
C PRO A 390 1.94 2.36 14.56
N ASP A 391 1.92 3.65 14.90
CA ASP A 391 0.82 4.58 14.56
C ASP A 391 0.81 5.05 13.10
N SER A 392 1.80 4.68 12.30
CA SER A 392 1.94 5.07 10.88
C SER A 392 1.96 6.58 10.59
N THR A 393 2.15 7.43 11.60
CA THR A 393 2.25 8.89 11.45
C THR A 393 3.59 9.41 11.91
N HIS A 394 4.32 8.65 12.72
CA HIS A 394 5.67 8.99 13.13
C HIS A 394 6.71 8.10 12.47
N PHE A 395 7.88 8.70 12.27
CA PHE A 395 9.02 8.01 11.69
C PHE A 395 10.29 8.43 12.41
N VAL A 396 11.26 7.55 12.53
CA VAL A 396 12.56 7.87 13.12
C VAL A 396 13.69 7.39 12.22
N THR A 397 14.75 8.21 12.12
CA THR A 397 15.95 7.88 11.33
C THR A 397 17.23 8.05 12.13
N ALA A 398 18.17 7.11 11.93
CA ALA A 398 19.51 7.11 12.49
C ALA A 398 20.50 7.68 11.46
N HIS A 399 21.20 8.75 11.83
CA HIS A 399 22.07 9.50 10.93
C HIS A 399 23.55 9.43 11.33
N GLY A 400 24.42 9.58 10.33
CA GLY A 400 25.86 9.74 10.51
C GLY A 400 26.55 10.43 9.35
N ARG A 401 27.87 10.62 9.44
CA ARG A 401 28.70 11.18 8.34
C ARG A 401 28.40 12.65 8.03
N GLY A 402 28.49 13.48 9.08
CA GLY A 402 28.42 14.93 9.05
C GLY A 402 27.15 15.55 9.65
N ASP A 403 26.10 14.76 9.84
CA ASP A 403 24.80 15.14 10.38
C ASP A 403 24.36 14.22 11.53
N GLU A 404 25.34 13.66 12.26
CA GLU A 404 25.17 12.63 13.28
C GLU A 404 24.03 12.94 14.26
N GLY A 405 23.10 12.00 14.41
CA GLY A 405 21.98 12.16 15.32
C GLY A 405 20.81 11.21 15.06
N VAL A 406 19.76 11.40 15.85
CA VAL A 406 18.47 10.72 15.70
C VAL A 406 17.43 11.77 15.33
N TYR A 407 16.70 11.55 14.24
CA TYR A 407 15.75 12.51 13.69
C TYR A 407 14.36 11.91 13.77
N PHE A 408 13.44 12.66 14.35
CA PHE A 408 12.03 12.29 14.48
C PHE A 408 11.23 13.08 13.47
N TRP A 409 10.38 12.40 12.74
CA TRP A 409 9.56 12.93 11.68
C TRP A 409 8.09 12.64 11.97
N TYR A 410 7.24 13.53 11.51
CA TYR A 410 5.80 13.44 11.65
C TYR A 410 5.13 13.71 10.32
N ALA A 411 4.18 12.85 9.98
CA ALA A 411 3.34 12.97 8.81
C ALA A 411 2.28 14.05 9.05
N ASP A 412 2.07 14.95 8.10
CA ASP A 412 1.02 15.96 8.16
C ASP A 412 -0.34 15.28 7.91
N ILE A 413 -1.06 14.95 8.98
CA ILE A 413 -2.32 14.18 8.90
C ILE A 413 -3.55 15.03 8.54
N ASP A 414 -3.43 16.36 8.51
CA ASP A 414 -4.50 17.33 8.20
C ASP A 414 -3.98 18.30 7.11
N GLU A 415 -3.95 17.81 5.86
CA GLU A 415 -3.30 18.49 4.73
C GLU A 415 -3.93 19.87 4.44
N ASP A 416 -5.24 20.01 4.61
CA ASP A 416 -5.96 21.25 4.31
C ASP A 416 -6.29 22.13 5.55
N ASN A 417 -5.93 21.65 6.75
CA ASN A 417 -6.03 22.34 8.03
C ASN A 417 -7.48 22.67 8.45
N ASP A 418 -8.43 21.77 8.18
CA ASP A 418 -9.82 21.91 8.58
C ASP A 418 -10.15 21.31 9.95
N GLY A 419 -9.22 20.53 10.51
CA GLY A 419 -9.31 19.89 11.81
C GLY A 419 -9.78 18.44 11.78
N TYR A 420 -9.92 17.83 10.61
CA TYR A 420 -10.18 16.41 10.42
C TYR A 420 -8.94 15.73 9.84
N ASN A 421 -8.59 14.55 10.37
CA ASN A 421 -7.39 13.87 9.94
C ASN A 421 -7.72 12.91 8.79
N SER A 422 -6.82 12.85 7.81
CA SER A 422 -6.87 11.92 6.67
C SER A 422 -6.56 10.46 7.03
N THR A 423 -6.23 10.18 8.29
CA THR A 423 -6.14 8.85 8.90
C THR A 423 -6.96 8.79 10.18
N ASP A 424 -7.50 7.60 10.48
CA ASP A 424 -8.14 7.36 11.77
C ASP A 424 -7.08 7.40 12.88
N GLN A 425 -7.29 8.22 13.90
CA GLN A 425 -6.43 8.29 15.08
C GLN A 425 -7.02 7.50 16.26
N GLY A 426 -7.84 6.48 15.95
CA GLY A 426 -8.59 5.66 16.90
C GLY A 426 -9.87 6.30 17.42
N ASP A 427 -10.39 7.32 16.72
CA ASP A 427 -11.67 7.96 17.03
C ASP A 427 -12.80 7.62 16.04
N GLY A 428 -12.48 6.87 14.97
CA GLY A 428 -13.42 6.44 13.95
C GLY A 428 -13.83 7.56 13.00
N ILE A 429 -13.08 8.65 12.96
CA ILE A 429 -13.33 9.80 12.08
C ILE A 429 -12.14 9.96 11.14
N VAL A 430 -12.43 9.83 9.84
CA VAL A 430 -11.47 10.05 8.76
C VAL A 430 -12.03 11.11 7.83
N ASP A 431 -11.19 12.06 7.46
CA ASP A 431 -11.50 13.06 6.46
C ASP A 431 -11.73 12.40 5.09
N ALA A 432 -12.97 12.49 4.59
CA ALA A 432 -13.35 11.98 3.27
C ALA A 432 -12.77 12.80 2.11
N PHE A 433 -12.38 14.06 2.35
CA PHE A 433 -11.84 14.98 1.35
C PHE A 433 -10.53 15.64 1.81
N PRO A 434 -9.42 14.88 1.95
CA PRO A 434 -8.15 15.34 2.56
C PRO A 434 -7.50 16.61 1.98
N SER A 435 -7.97 17.09 0.83
CA SER A 435 -7.41 18.26 0.14
C SER A 435 -8.42 19.41 -0.02
N ASP A 436 -9.63 19.28 0.50
CA ASP A 436 -10.67 20.30 0.46
C ASP A 436 -11.16 20.64 1.88
N GLY A 437 -10.49 21.59 2.51
CA GLY A 437 -10.79 21.94 3.91
C GLY A 437 -12.12 22.65 4.15
N SER A 438 -13.04 22.57 3.19
CA SER A 438 -14.45 22.91 3.37
C SER A 438 -15.36 21.68 3.49
N GLN A 439 -14.85 20.49 3.17
CA GLN A 439 -15.53 19.20 3.15
C GLN A 439 -14.72 18.18 3.94
N TRP A 440 -15.37 17.38 4.79
CA TRP A 440 -14.67 16.34 5.55
C TRP A 440 -15.51 15.09 5.81
N ASN A 441 -16.79 15.11 5.43
CA ASN A 441 -17.73 14.03 5.67
C ASN A 441 -18.41 13.64 4.36
N ASP A 442 -18.49 12.34 4.09
CA ASP A 442 -19.23 11.75 2.97
C ASP A 442 -20.08 10.61 3.53
N SER A 443 -21.36 10.87 3.80
CA SER A 443 -22.21 9.92 4.52
C SER A 443 -22.67 8.74 3.68
N ASP A 444 -22.70 8.86 2.35
CA ASP A 444 -23.16 7.80 1.44
C ASP A 444 -22.10 7.27 0.47
N GLY A 445 -20.90 7.86 0.50
CA GLY A 445 -19.70 7.36 -0.16
C GLY A 445 -19.67 7.63 -1.67
N ASP A 446 -20.35 8.68 -2.13
CA ASP A 446 -20.48 9.00 -3.55
C ASP A 446 -19.43 9.99 -4.08
N GLY A 447 -18.60 10.53 -3.18
CA GLY A 447 -17.54 11.47 -3.51
C GLY A 447 -17.98 12.94 -3.55
N TYR A 448 -19.16 13.28 -3.04
CA TYR A 448 -19.57 14.65 -2.74
C TYR A 448 -19.72 14.85 -1.23
N GLY A 449 -19.20 15.95 -0.72
CA GLY A 449 -19.14 16.14 0.74
C GLY A 449 -20.41 16.75 1.33
N ASP A 450 -20.81 16.25 2.50
CA ASP A 450 -22.05 16.62 3.20
C ASP A 450 -22.10 18.07 3.68
N ASN A 451 -20.94 18.73 3.77
CA ASN A 451 -20.85 20.03 4.42
C ASN A 451 -21.59 21.05 3.56
N PRO A 452 -22.53 21.84 4.13
CA PRO A 452 -23.32 22.76 3.32
C PRO A 452 -22.48 23.96 2.83
N ALA A 453 -22.99 24.63 1.80
CA ALA A 453 -22.44 25.90 1.31
C ALA A 453 -22.10 26.87 2.47
N PRO A 454 -20.91 27.50 2.49
CA PRO A 454 -20.06 27.80 1.33
C PRO A 454 -19.03 26.73 0.95
N ALA A 455 -19.14 25.50 1.46
CA ALA A 455 -18.29 24.40 1.04
C ALA A 455 -18.32 24.14 -0.46
N THR A 456 -17.23 23.56 -0.99
CA THR A 456 -17.11 23.18 -2.39
C THR A 456 -18.09 22.06 -2.70
N GLN A 457 -18.90 22.23 -3.75
CA GLN A 457 -19.79 21.20 -4.32
C GLN A 457 -20.49 20.33 -3.25
N PRO A 458 -21.26 20.95 -2.35
CA PRO A 458 -21.86 20.23 -1.25
C PRO A 458 -22.90 19.25 -1.77
N ASP A 459 -22.91 18.06 -1.20
CA ASP A 459 -23.87 17.02 -1.53
C ASP A 459 -25.28 17.50 -1.15
N ALA A 460 -26.14 17.54 -2.16
CA ALA A 460 -27.53 17.90 -2.01
C ALA A 460 -28.39 16.72 -1.54
N CYS A 461 -27.88 15.50 -1.63
CA CYS A 461 -28.58 14.25 -1.37
C CYS A 461 -28.05 13.37 -0.23
N VAL A 462 -26.93 13.68 0.44
CA VAL A 462 -26.30 13.23 1.73
C VAL A 462 -26.44 11.76 2.17
N ASN A 463 -27.61 11.14 2.02
CA ASN A 463 -27.88 9.75 2.40
C ASN A 463 -28.32 8.92 1.19
N THR A 464 -28.10 9.39 -0.03
CA THR A 464 -28.50 8.74 -1.27
C THR A 464 -27.44 8.99 -2.34
N ALA A 465 -26.50 8.05 -2.40
CA ALA A 465 -25.37 8.10 -3.32
C ALA A 465 -25.83 8.37 -4.76
N GLY A 466 -25.19 9.36 -5.37
CA GLY A 466 -25.52 9.89 -6.67
C GLY A 466 -24.30 10.20 -7.53
N ALA A 467 -24.56 10.70 -8.73
CA ALA A 467 -23.52 11.06 -9.68
C ALA A 467 -23.79 12.39 -10.40
N SER A 468 -24.93 13.03 -10.14
CA SER A 468 -25.25 14.33 -10.74
C SER A 468 -24.20 15.37 -10.38
N SER A 469 -23.88 16.22 -11.35
CA SER A 469 -22.73 17.14 -11.30
C SER A 469 -23.03 18.53 -11.90
N MET A 470 -24.24 18.75 -12.41
CA MET A 470 -24.62 20.00 -13.08
C MET A 470 -25.59 20.86 -12.25
N ASP A 471 -26.55 20.24 -11.56
CA ASP A 471 -27.56 20.94 -10.76
C ASP A 471 -27.37 20.69 -9.24
N ARG A 472 -27.76 19.52 -8.76
CA ARG A 472 -27.64 19.08 -7.38
C ARG A 472 -26.49 18.08 -7.33
N PHE A 473 -25.35 18.45 -6.77
CA PHE A 473 -24.22 17.53 -6.64
C PHE A 473 -24.59 16.35 -5.72
N GLY A 474 -24.16 15.13 -6.07
CA GLY A 474 -24.35 13.91 -5.26
C GLY A 474 -25.76 13.31 -5.27
N CYS A 475 -26.64 13.77 -6.16
CA CYS A 475 -27.97 13.17 -6.32
C CYS A 475 -27.99 12.09 -7.41
N LEU A 476 -29.02 11.22 -7.35
CA LEU A 476 -29.22 10.18 -8.35
C LEU A 476 -29.31 10.80 -9.75
N ASP A 477 -28.52 10.27 -10.68
CA ASP A 477 -28.50 10.61 -12.10
C ASP A 477 -28.50 9.25 -12.84
N THR A 478 -29.66 8.87 -13.35
CA THR A 478 -29.87 7.50 -13.86
C THR A 478 -29.19 7.26 -15.21
N ASP A 479 -29.03 8.29 -16.05
CA ASP A 479 -28.49 8.15 -17.40
C ASP A 479 -27.10 8.78 -17.61
N GLY A 480 -26.61 9.55 -16.62
CA GLY A 480 -25.25 10.07 -16.56
C GLY A 480 -25.04 11.33 -17.37
N ASP A 481 -26.08 12.11 -17.65
CA ASP A 481 -25.97 13.40 -18.35
C ASP A 481 -25.53 14.56 -17.45
N GLY A 482 -25.49 14.31 -16.13
CA GLY A 482 -25.04 15.23 -15.09
C GLY A 482 -26.17 15.93 -14.34
N TYR A 483 -27.43 15.83 -14.75
CA TYR A 483 -28.58 16.41 -14.05
C TYR A 483 -29.29 15.38 -13.17
N SER A 484 -29.77 15.82 -12.02
CA SER A 484 -30.38 14.91 -11.03
C SER A 484 -31.80 14.47 -11.40
N ASP A 485 -32.09 13.19 -11.21
CA ASP A 485 -33.44 12.62 -11.26
C ASP A 485 -34.40 13.39 -10.32
N PRO A 486 -35.69 13.50 -10.67
CA PRO A 486 -36.68 14.15 -9.82
C PRO A 486 -37.00 13.31 -8.59
N ASP A 487 -37.08 13.96 -7.42
CA ASP A 487 -37.47 13.33 -6.16
C ASP A 487 -38.55 14.13 -5.40
N ALA A 488 -38.79 13.77 -4.14
CA ALA A 488 -39.83 14.40 -3.32
C ALA A 488 -39.53 15.86 -2.94
N GLY A 489 -38.27 16.27 -2.95
CA GLY A 489 -37.77 17.60 -2.59
C GLY A 489 -37.31 18.45 -3.77
N TRP A 490 -37.01 17.85 -4.92
CA TRP A 490 -36.60 18.52 -6.16
C TRP A 490 -37.34 17.93 -7.35
N SER A 491 -38.33 18.68 -7.84
CA SER A 491 -39.14 18.26 -8.98
C SER A 491 -38.62 18.81 -10.29
N ILE A 492 -39.19 18.36 -11.41
CA ILE A 492 -38.95 18.92 -12.75
C ILE A 492 -39.14 20.45 -12.75
N LEU A 493 -40.09 20.97 -11.97
CA LEU A 493 -40.34 22.42 -11.88
C LEU A 493 -39.22 23.18 -11.15
N ASP A 494 -38.45 22.49 -10.33
CA ASP A 494 -37.32 23.03 -9.60
C ASP A 494 -36.01 22.93 -10.41
N GLY A 495 -36.02 22.19 -11.53
CA GLY A 495 -34.90 22.00 -12.44
C GLY A 495 -34.33 20.58 -12.48
N ALA A 496 -35.04 19.59 -11.91
CA ALA A 496 -34.67 18.18 -12.05
C ALA A 496 -34.80 17.70 -13.49
N ASP A 497 -34.07 16.64 -13.82
CA ASP A 497 -34.09 16.00 -15.13
C ASP A 497 -35.51 15.55 -15.52
N VAL A 498 -35.98 16.08 -16.65
CA VAL A 498 -37.28 15.76 -17.25
C VAL A 498 -37.30 14.34 -17.83
N TRP A 499 -36.17 13.83 -18.31
CA TRP A 499 -36.01 12.52 -18.93
C TRP A 499 -34.86 11.68 -18.31
N PRO A 500 -35.04 11.11 -17.10
CA PRO A 500 -34.04 10.27 -16.38
C PRO A 500 -33.53 8.99 -17.06
N GLY A 501 -33.82 8.76 -18.33
CA GLY A 501 -33.34 7.61 -19.09
C GLY A 501 -32.87 7.98 -20.48
N ASP A 502 -32.75 9.27 -20.79
CA ASP A 502 -32.28 9.80 -22.06
C ASP A 502 -31.09 10.74 -21.83
N PRO A 503 -29.83 10.23 -21.93
CA PRO A 503 -28.64 11.00 -21.60
C PRO A 503 -28.35 12.16 -22.57
N GLU A 504 -29.21 12.37 -23.56
CA GLU A 504 -29.16 13.51 -24.47
C GLU A 504 -30.06 14.67 -24.02
N GLN A 505 -30.99 14.49 -23.07
CA GLN A 505 -32.06 15.45 -22.77
C GLN A 505 -32.37 15.57 -21.27
N TRP A 506 -32.23 16.78 -20.71
CA TRP A 506 -32.53 17.04 -19.28
C TRP A 506 -33.61 18.11 -19.01
N ALA A 507 -33.96 18.93 -20.00
CA ALA A 507 -34.84 20.10 -19.81
C ALA A 507 -35.86 20.25 -20.95
N ASP A 508 -37.04 20.79 -20.62
CA ASP A 508 -38.16 21.09 -21.52
C ASP A 508 -38.75 22.46 -21.13
N ALA A 509 -38.18 23.53 -21.66
CA ALA A 509 -38.46 24.88 -21.19
C ALA A 509 -39.86 25.38 -21.60
N ASP A 510 -40.44 24.89 -22.69
CA ASP A 510 -41.76 25.30 -23.17
C ASP A 510 -42.87 24.25 -23.05
N GLN A 511 -42.52 23.03 -22.61
CA GLN A 511 -43.42 21.92 -22.28
C GLN A 511 -44.14 21.32 -23.50
N ASP A 512 -43.49 21.32 -24.66
CA ASP A 512 -44.01 20.69 -25.87
C ASP A 512 -43.68 19.19 -25.98
N GLY A 513 -42.81 18.69 -25.10
CA GLY A 513 -42.38 17.29 -25.02
C GLY A 513 -41.16 16.95 -25.86
N TYR A 514 -40.48 17.94 -26.43
CA TYR A 514 -39.15 17.84 -27.04
C TYR A 514 -38.13 18.48 -26.10
N GLY A 515 -37.02 17.79 -25.82
CA GLY A 515 -36.03 18.35 -24.88
C GLY A 515 -35.18 19.46 -25.53
N ASP A 516 -34.75 20.43 -24.72
CA ASP A 516 -34.08 21.66 -25.16
C ASP A 516 -32.74 21.43 -25.91
N ASN A 517 -32.16 20.23 -25.81
CA ASN A 517 -30.90 19.92 -26.48
C ASN A 517 -31.13 19.49 -27.92
N TYR A 518 -31.07 20.47 -28.81
CA TYR A 518 -31.15 20.20 -30.24
C TYR A 518 -29.90 19.51 -30.79
N LEU A 519 -30.03 18.21 -31.09
CA LEU A 519 -29.01 17.35 -31.68
C LEU A 519 -29.44 16.90 -33.07
N TYR A 520 -28.52 16.95 -34.03
CA TYR A 520 -28.81 16.55 -35.40
C TYR A 520 -27.54 16.17 -36.16
N ASP A 521 -27.72 15.36 -37.20
CA ASP A 521 -26.69 15.08 -38.19
C ASP A 521 -26.82 16.07 -39.36
N ILE A 522 -25.70 16.45 -39.98
CA ILE A 522 -25.72 17.27 -41.19
C ILE A 522 -25.59 16.39 -42.42
N ASN A 523 -26.56 16.48 -43.33
CA ASN A 523 -26.44 15.87 -44.65
C ASN A 523 -25.37 16.62 -45.48
N GLN A 524 -24.25 15.97 -45.76
CA GLN A 524 -23.12 16.60 -46.44
C GLN A 524 -23.42 17.15 -47.84
N THR A 525 -24.48 16.67 -48.51
CA THR A 525 -24.78 17.06 -49.90
C THR A 525 -25.60 18.35 -49.97
N ASN A 526 -26.60 18.51 -49.09
CA ASN A 526 -27.55 19.62 -49.12
C ASN A 526 -27.56 20.46 -47.84
N GLN A 527 -26.73 20.10 -46.84
CA GLN A 527 -26.57 20.78 -45.57
C GLN A 527 -27.83 20.79 -44.68
N LEU A 528 -28.81 19.94 -44.98
CA LEU A 528 -30.01 19.79 -44.15
C LEU A 528 -29.69 19.06 -42.84
N HIS A 529 -30.39 19.45 -41.78
CA HIS A 529 -30.42 18.76 -40.50
C HIS A 529 -31.26 17.48 -40.63
N ILE A 530 -30.66 16.33 -40.38
CA ILE A 530 -31.30 15.01 -40.42
C ILE A 530 -31.10 14.29 -39.09
N ASN A 531 -31.91 13.27 -38.80
CA ASN A 531 -31.89 12.57 -37.51
C ASN A 531 -31.97 13.53 -36.31
N GLN A 532 -32.78 14.59 -36.44
CA GLN A 532 -33.00 15.61 -35.42
C GLN A 532 -33.60 14.96 -34.15
N ARG A 533 -33.09 15.36 -32.99
CA ARG A 533 -33.48 14.96 -31.64
C ARG A 533 -33.43 16.20 -30.75
N GLY A 534 -34.34 16.30 -29.79
CA GLY A 534 -34.57 17.54 -29.04
C GLY A 534 -35.20 18.66 -29.89
N ASP A 535 -35.13 19.88 -29.37
CA ASP A 535 -35.95 21.02 -29.78
C ASP A 535 -35.09 22.16 -30.37
N ALA A 536 -35.27 22.42 -31.67
CA ALA A 536 -34.64 23.54 -32.36
C ALA A 536 -35.07 24.93 -31.85
N PHE A 537 -36.22 25.01 -31.17
CA PHE A 537 -36.83 26.22 -30.64
C PHE A 537 -37.29 26.07 -29.16
N PRO A 538 -36.35 25.98 -28.18
CA PRO A 538 -36.62 25.68 -26.75
C PRO A 538 -37.56 26.62 -25.97
N MET A 539 -38.21 27.58 -26.62
CA MET A 539 -39.06 28.59 -26.00
C MET A 539 -40.36 28.80 -26.80
N ASP A 540 -40.58 28.00 -27.85
CA ASP A 540 -41.74 28.07 -28.72
C ASP A 540 -42.40 26.68 -28.85
N PRO A 541 -43.46 26.40 -28.06
CA PRO A 541 -44.04 25.04 -27.94
C PRO A 541 -44.82 24.58 -29.18
N GLN A 542 -44.64 25.29 -30.29
CA GLN A 542 -45.26 25.06 -31.57
C GLN A 542 -44.25 24.71 -32.65
N GLN A 543 -42.95 24.79 -32.36
CA GLN A 543 -41.87 24.50 -33.29
C GLN A 543 -40.80 23.67 -32.58
N TRP A 544 -40.36 22.58 -33.20
CA TRP A 544 -39.31 21.73 -32.62
C TRP A 544 -38.27 21.22 -33.63
N ASN A 545 -38.53 21.34 -34.93
CA ASN A 545 -37.59 21.00 -35.98
C ASN A 545 -37.33 22.20 -36.89
N ASP A 546 -36.08 22.35 -37.32
CA ASP A 546 -35.60 23.29 -38.34
C ASP A 546 -34.75 22.49 -39.34
N THR A 547 -35.39 21.97 -40.38
CA THR A 547 -34.75 21.00 -41.28
C THR A 547 -33.65 21.61 -42.14
N ASP A 548 -33.72 22.89 -42.48
CA ASP A 548 -32.70 23.54 -43.33
C ASP A 548 -31.81 24.54 -42.59
N GLY A 549 -32.07 24.75 -41.30
CA GLY A 549 -31.21 25.48 -40.36
C GLY A 549 -31.27 26.99 -40.55
N ASP A 550 -32.39 27.53 -40.99
CA ASP A 550 -32.56 28.95 -41.29
C ASP A 550 -33.25 29.76 -40.17
N GLY A 551 -33.68 29.08 -39.10
CA GLY A 551 -34.31 29.66 -37.93
C GLY A 551 -35.82 29.84 -38.05
N TYR A 552 -36.48 29.24 -39.05
CA TYR A 552 -37.93 29.11 -39.15
C TYR A 552 -38.33 27.65 -39.01
N GLY A 553 -39.39 27.39 -38.25
CA GLY A 553 -39.72 26.02 -37.86
C GLY A 553 -40.56 25.29 -38.90
N ASP A 554 -40.38 23.97 -38.99
CA ASP A 554 -41.01 23.14 -40.02
C ASP A 554 -42.56 23.07 -39.89
N ASN A 555 -43.08 23.23 -38.67
CA ASN A 555 -44.51 23.18 -38.38
C ASN A 555 -45.24 24.43 -38.91
N TYR A 556 -46.50 24.26 -39.27
CA TYR A 556 -47.25 25.31 -39.98
C TYR A 556 -48.73 25.30 -39.64
N ASP A 557 -49.38 26.47 -39.68
CA ASP A 557 -50.82 26.60 -39.41
C ASP A 557 -51.67 26.66 -40.70
N ASP A 558 -51.16 27.33 -41.74
CA ASP A 558 -51.96 27.73 -42.91
C ASP A 558 -52.61 26.51 -43.60
N PRO A 559 -53.94 26.36 -43.54
CA PRO A 559 -54.65 25.26 -44.18
C PRO A 559 -54.47 25.23 -45.71
N ALA A 560 -54.18 26.37 -46.34
CA ALA A 560 -53.93 26.43 -47.78
C ALA A 560 -52.63 25.72 -48.17
N TRP A 561 -51.64 25.66 -47.26
CA TRP A 561 -50.37 24.98 -47.50
C TRP A 561 -50.53 23.46 -47.51
N THR A 562 -51.44 22.90 -46.71
CA THR A 562 -51.68 21.45 -46.67
C THR A 562 -52.08 20.88 -48.04
N ALA A 563 -52.77 21.66 -48.88
CA ALA A 563 -53.18 21.23 -50.22
C ALA A 563 -52.02 21.25 -51.24
N ASN A 564 -50.97 22.04 -50.98
CA ASN A 564 -49.90 22.34 -51.93
C ASN A 564 -48.50 21.84 -51.49
N ARG A 565 -48.29 21.55 -50.19
CA ARG A 565 -47.04 20.99 -49.67
C ARG A 565 -46.78 19.60 -50.25
N ALA A 566 -45.53 19.34 -50.61
CA ALA A 566 -45.15 18.03 -51.11
C ALA A 566 -45.18 16.99 -49.97
N PRO A 567 -45.61 15.74 -50.22
CA PRO A 567 -45.75 14.73 -49.15
C PRO A 567 -44.46 14.35 -48.40
N HIS A 568 -43.30 14.80 -48.88
CA HIS A 568 -41.98 14.51 -48.30
C HIS A 568 -41.38 15.71 -47.56
N TRP A 569 -42.08 16.84 -47.52
CA TRP A 569 -41.63 17.99 -46.74
C TRP A 569 -41.84 17.70 -45.25
N PRO A 570 -40.89 18.12 -44.39
CA PRO A 570 -40.98 17.96 -42.95
C PRO A 570 -42.06 18.87 -42.34
N GLY A 571 -42.30 18.67 -41.05
CA GLY A 571 -43.26 19.46 -40.26
C GLY A 571 -44.70 19.02 -40.39
N GLU A 572 -45.45 19.26 -39.31
CA GLU A 572 -46.87 18.95 -39.23
C GLU A 572 -47.75 20.20 -39.14
N ARG A 573 -49.05 20.01 -39.38
CA ARG A 573 -50.00 21.10 -39.29
C ARG A 573 -50.43 21.31 -37.84
N LEU A 574 -49.95 22.39 -37.22
CA LEU A 574 -50.29 22.78 -35.86
C LEU A 574 -51.02 24.13 -35.87
N GLU A 575 -52.22 24.18 -35.29
CA GLU A 575 -53.00 25.42 -35.23
C GLU A 575 -52.31 26.44 -34.31
N GLY A 576 -52.00 27.63 -34.83
CA GLY A 576 -51.27 28.67 -34.13
C GLY A 576 -49.80 28.80 -34.49
N ALA A 577 -49.18 27.81 -35.17
CA ALA A 577 -47.74 27.70 -35.37
C ALA A 577 -47.04 29.03 -35.70
N THR A 578 -46.11 29.42 -34.85
CA THR A 578 -45.35 30.67 -34.93
C THR A 578 -44.12 30.51 -35.83
N MET A 579 -43.82 31.56 -36.59
CA MET A 579 -42.67 31.62 -37.52
C MET A 579 -42.51 30.36 -38.41
N PRO A 580 -43.56 29.89 -39.10
CA PRO A 580 -43.49 28.69 -39.91
C PRO A 580 -42.64 28.91 -41.17
N ASP A 581 -41.86 27.90 -41.54
CA ASP A 581 -41.11 27.90 -42.79
C ASP A 581 -41.99 27.46 -43.97
N ALA A 582 -42.14 28.37 -44.93
CA ALA A 582 -42.81 28.10 -46.19
C ALA A 582 -42.04 27.12 -47.09
N PHE A 583 -40.71 27.01 -46.97
CA PHE A 583 -39.85 26.15 -47.78
C PHE A 583 -38.79 25.43 -46.91
N PRO A 584 -39.19 24.44 -46.09
CA PRO A 584 -38.36 23.76 -45.07
C PRO A 584 -37.22 22.86 -45.60
N LEU A 585 -36.86 23.01 -46.87
CA LEU A 585 -35.74 22.34 -47.53
C LEU A 585 -34.87 23.34 -48.31
N ASP A 586 -35.12 24.65 -48.20
CA ASP A 586 -34.41 25.73 -48.85
C ASP A 586 -34.07 26.84 -47.84
N ARG A 587 -32.90 26.67 -47.23
CA ARG A 587 -32.26 27.57 -46.26
C ARG A 587 -32.15 29.05 -46.65
N THR A 588 -32.50 29.41 -47.89
CA THR A 588 -32.42 30.79 -48.41
C THR A 588 -33.79 31.45 -48.54
N GLN A 589 -34.88 30.74 -48.29
CA GLN A 589 -36.23 31.23 -48.51
C GLN A 589 -37.20 30.67 -47.45
N TRP A 590 -37.59 31.50 -46.48
CA TRP A 590 -38.52 31.08 -45.42
C TRP A 590 -39.98 31.57 -45.60
N SER A 591 -40.23 32.47 -46.56
CA SER A 591 -41.53 33.12 -46.74
C SER A 591 -42.04 33.03 -48.17
N ASP A 592 -43.34 32.78 -48.30
CA ASP A 592 -44.06 32.84 -49.58
C ASP A 592 -44.55 34.27 -49.82
N ALA A 593 -44.18 34.84 -50.97
CA ALA A 593 -44.42 36.24 -51.31
C ALA A 593 -45.47 36.40 -52.43
N ASP A 594 -46.08 35.31 -52.91
CA ASP A 594 -47.02 35.32 -54.05
C ASP A 594 -48.51 35.08 -53.72
#